data_AF-A0A821U4D2-F1
#
_entry.id   AF-A0A821U4D2-F1
#
_cell.length_a   1.000
_cell.length_b   1.000
_cell.length_c   1.000
_cell.angle_alpha   90.00
_cell.angle_beta   90.00
_cell.angle_gamma   90.00
#
_symmetry.space_group_name_H-M   'P 1'
#
loop_
_entity.id
_entity.type
_entity.pdbx_description
1 polymer ?
#
loop_
_entity_poly.entity_id
_entity_poly.type
_entity_poly.pdbx_seq_one_letter_code
_entity_poly.pdbx_strand_id
1 'polypeptide(L)'
;KPSQVFIRSKNSFTNETSSNNDLNITDDMTTHGLIDYIDYGHQANSFLLSIGVLSYPSAENLADLLIERQASFFAQMKDNTNDMISTKLRVYTNCLKQLAAISNITKHLNVEPLRSRLINKPWCLAYQIIERSNGNKERIFKIAKPIDIYLDDDHQSAIDLRPLCAPDEPELTKLYELFGSKWLSESVKRTLIHRGKY
;
A
#
# COMPACT_ATOMS: atom_id res chain seq x y z
N LYS A 1 36.04 -27.26 10.32
CA LYS A 1 35.03 -26.21 10.04
C LYS A 1 35.62 -25.26 9.02
N PRO A 2 35.27 -25.35 7.73
CA PRO A 2 35.71 -24.37 6.76
C PRO A 2 34.70 -23.22 6.70
N SER A 3 35.12 -22.03 7.08
CA SER A 3 34.42 -20.78 6.75
C SER A 3 34.73 -20.46 5.30
N GLN A 4 33.77 -20.67 4.40
CA GLN A 4 33.88 -20.18 3.02
C GLN A 4 33.53 -18.70 3.01
N VAL A 5 34.59 -17.90 3.01
CA VAL A 5 34.62 -16.51 2.59
C VAL A 5 34.54 -16.50 1.06
N PHE A 6 33.51 -15.90 0.49
CA PHE A 6 33.50 -15.54 -0.92
C PHE A 6 33.62 -14.03 -1.06
N ILE A 7 34.85 -13.60 -1.37
CA ILE A 7 35.20 -12.27 -1.86
C ILE A 7 35.51 -12.40 -3.36
N ARG A 8 34.74 -11.69 -4.20
CA ARG A 8 35.07 -11.26 -5.58
C ARG A 8 33.92 -10.34 -6.04
N SER A 9 34.11 -9.25 -6.76
CA SER A 9 35.29 -8.64 -7.39
C SER A 9 35.00 -7.15 -7.56
N LYS A 10 36.09 -6.37 -7.60
CA LYS A 10 36.13 -4.96 -8.00
C LYS A 10 35.43 -4.76 -9.35
N ASN A 11 34.62 -3.71 -9.46
CA ASN A 11 34.61 -2.86 -10.64
C ASN A 11 34.36 -1.41 -10.24
N SER A 12 35.14 -0.55 -10.89
CA SER A 12 35.38 0.86 -10.67
C SER A 12 34.21 1.76 -11.06
N PHE A 13 34.08 2.87 -10.33
CA PHE A 13 33.36 4.08 -10.70
C PHE A 13 33.70 4.55 -12.13
N THR A 14 32.68 5.01 -12.87
CA THR A 14 32.51 6.41 -13.29
C THR A 14 31.16 6.64 -13.97
N ASN A 15 30.44 7.64 -13.44
CA ASN A 15 29.56 8.64 -14.07
C ASN A 15 28.43 8.19 -15.01
N GLU A 16 27.18 8.48 -14.64
CA GLU A 16 26.45 9.65 -15.18
C GLU A 16 24.99 9.72 -14.70
N THR A 17 24.52 10.97 -14.61
CA THR A 17 23.14 11.47 -14.74
C THR A 17 22.12 11.30 -13.61
N SER A 18 21.82 12.47 -13.02
CA SER A 18 20.58 12.86 -12.37
C SER A 18 19.33 12.10 -12.84
N SER A 19 18.64 11.51 -11.88
CA SER A 19 17.19 11.43 -11.91
C SER A 19 16.68 11.67 -10.49
N ASN A 20 16.05 12.83 -10.32
CA ASN A 20 15.32 13.23 -9.13
C ASN A 20 14.31 12.12 -8.77
N ASN A 21 14.59 11.37 -7.71
CA ASN A 21 13.63 10.58 -6.95
C ASN A 21 14.08 10.55 -5.48
N ASP A 22 14.35 11.73 -4.93
CA ASP A 22 14.49 11.90 -3.49
C ASP A 22 13.10 11.78 -2.85
N LEU A 23 12.67 10.54 -2.62
CA LEU A 23 11.73 10.21 -1.56
C LEU A 23 12.47 10.38 -0.23
N ASN A 24 12.68 11.64 0.16
CA ASN A 24 13.13 12.03 1.50
C ASN A 24 12.09 11.54 2.52
N ILE A 25 12.27 10.34 3.04
CA ILE A 25 11.62 9.89 4.27
C ILE A 25 12.49 10.39 5.41
N THR A 26 12.40 11.68 5.70
CA THR A 26 12.84 12.26 6.96
C THR A 26 11.63 12.30 7.89
N ASP A 27 11.35 11.20 8.58
CA ASP A 27 10.89 11.22 9.98
C ASP A 27 10.79 9.80 10.56
N ASP A 28 11.82 9.47 11.34
CA ASP A 28 12.10 8.21 12.03
C ASP A 28 10.99 7.81 13.05
N MET A 29 10.05 8.71 13.35
CA MET A 29 8.95 8.48 14.30
C MET A 29 7.67 7.91 13.68
N THR A 30 7.57 7.82 12.35
CA THR A 30 6.26 7.55 11.70
C THR A 30 6.02 6.10 11.29
N THR A 31 7.04 5.26 11.12
CA THR A 31 6.86 3.86 10.67
C THR A 31 6.74 2.83 11.80
N HIS A 32 6.99 3.26 13.05
CA HIS A 32 6.97 2.39 14.23
C HIS A 32 5.67 1.58 14.35
N GLY A 33 5.81 0.26 14.40
CA GLY A 33 4.71 -0.69 14.56
C GLY A 33 4.24 -1.38 13.28
N LEU A 34 4.59 -0.88 12.09
CA LEU A 34 4.40 -1.61 10.82
C LEU A 34 5.73 -2.11 10.26
N ILE A 35 6.73 -1.23 10.21
CA ILE A 35 8.10 -1.55 9.80
C ILE A 35 9.01 -1.16 10.96
N ASP A 36 9.69 -2.15 11.52
CA ASP A 36 10.69 -1.92 12.57
C ASP A 36 11.99 -1.49 11.88
N TYR A 37 12.21 -0.18 11.80
CA TYR A 37 13.49 0.37 11.36
C TYR A 37 14.42 0.47 12.56
N ILE A 38 15.65 0.00 12.41
CA ILE A 38 16.71 0.21 13.41
C ILE A 38 17.65 1.25 12.81
N ASP A 39 17.61 2.47 13.35
CA ASP A 39 18.60 3.49 13.03
C ASP A 39 19.90 3.20 13.81
N TYR A 40 20.97 2.85 13.10
CA TYR A 40 22.30 2.69 13.70
C TYR A 40 23.10 4.01 13.75
N GLY A 41 22.49 5.12 13.33
CA GLY A 41 23.12 6.41 13.14
C GLY A 41 23.74 6.57 11.74
N HIS A 42 23.93 7.83 11.32
CA HIS A 42 24.37 8.18 9.96
C HIS A 42 25.60 7.40 9.48
N GLN A 43 26.63 7.28 10.32
CA GLN A 43 27.88 6.62 9.96
C GLN A 43 27.70 5.11 9.77
N ALA A 44 26.95 4.45 10.65
CA ALA A 44 26.70 3.02 10.57
C ALA A 44 25.73 2.67 9.43
N ASN A 45 24.66 3.45 9.23
CA ASN A 45 23.75 3.25 8.10
C ASN A 45 24.46 3.47 6.76
N SER A 46 25.31 4.50 6.65
CA SER A 46 26.12 4.73 5.44
C SER A 46 27.06 3.56 5.17
N PHE A 47 27.69 3.02 6.21
CA PHE A 47 28.53 1.82 6.10
C PHE A 47 27.72 0.61 5.64
N LEU A 48 26.56 0.33 6.27
CA LEU A 48 25.67 -0.76 5.90
C LEU A 48 25.24 -0.66 4.43
N LEU A 49 24.87 0.54 3.97
CA LEU A 49 24.54 0.79 2.57
C LEU A 49 25.74 0.55 1.64
N SER A 50 26.93 1.00 2.03
CA SER A 50 28.17 0.81 1.25
C SER A 50 28.56 -0.66 1.07
N ILE A 51 28.17 -1.54 2.01
CA ILE A 51 28.40 -2.99 1.92
C ILE A 51 27.21 -3.73 1.28
N GLY A 52 26.20 -3.00 0.80
CA GLY A 52 25.06 -3.53 0.06
C GLY A 52 23.87 -3.97 0.90
N VAL A 53 23.78 -3.58 2.17
CA VAL A 53 22.56 -3.79 2.96
C VAL A 53 21.47 -2.87 2.41
N LEU A 54 20.32 -3.45 2.07
CA LEU A 54 19.18 -2.70 1.55
C LEU A 54 18.58 -1.82 2.66
N SER A 55 18.33 -0.54 2.35
CA SER A 55 17.59 0.38 3.23
C SER A 55 16.09 0.06 3.31
N TYR A 56 15.58 -0.72 2.37
CA TYR A 56 14.15 -1.00 2.22
C TYR A 56 13.87 -2.50 2.24
N PRO A 57 12.71 -2.92 2.79
CA PRO A 57 12.30 -4.31 2.69
C PRO A 57 12.16 -4.71 1.22
N SER A 58 12.50 -5.97 0.92
CA SER A 58 12.17 -6.57 -0.38
C SER A 58 10.65 -6.54 -0.60
N ALA A 59 10.22 -6.66 -1.87
CA ALA A 59 8.80 -6.71 -2.22
C ALA A 59 8.04 -7.80 -1.43
N GLU A 60 8.68 -8.95 -1.27
CA GLU A 60 8.15 -10.10 -0.53
C GLU A 60 8.02 -9.79 0.97
N ASN A 61 9.06 -9.24 1.59
CA ASN A 61 9.02 -8.85 3.00
C ASN A 61 7.94 -7.78 3.24
N LEU A 62 7.82 -6.81 2.33
CA LEU A 62 6.80 -5.77 2.44
C LEU A 62 5.38 -6.33 2.32
N ALA A 63 5.15 -7.22 1.35
CA ALA A 63 3.88 -7.91 1.20
C ALA A 63 3.53 -8.74 2.44
N ASP A 64 4.49 -9.44 3.01
CA ASP A 64 4.31 -10.23 4.23
C ASP A 64 3.98 -9.36 5.44
N LEU A 65 4.69 -8.24 5.62
CA LEU A 65 4.38 -7.28 6.68
C LEU A 65 2.95 -6.73 6.56
N LEU A 66 2.51 -6.38 5.35
CA LEU A 66 1.15 -5.88 5.10
C LEU A 66 0.09 -6.95 5.38
N ILE A 67 0.33 -8.21 5.01
CA ILE A 67 -0.61 -9.31 5.25
C ILE A 67 -0.70 -9.66 6.74
N GLU A 68 0.45 -9.75 7.42
CA GLU A 68 0.53 -10.35 8.75
C GLU A 68 0.36 -9.31 9.87
N ARG A 69 0.89 -8.10 9.69
CA ARG A 69 0.93 -7.08 10.76
C ARG A 69 -0.18 -6.04 10.70
N GLN A 70 -0.96 -5.98 9.61
CA GLN A 70 -2.03 -4.98 9.48
C GLN A 70 -2.99 -4.98 10.67
N ALA A 71 -3.43 -6.16 11.13
CA ALA A 71 -4.39 -6.24 12.22
C ALA A 71 -3.83 -5.62 13.50
N SER A 72 -2.58 -5.96 13.86
CA SER A 72 -1.89 -5.41 15.02
C SER A 72 -1.63 -3.91 14.89
N PHE A 73 -1.27 -3.45 13.70
CA PHE A 73 -1.01 -2.03 13.42
C PHE A 73 -2.27 -1.18 13.62
N PHE A 74 -3.43 -1.67 13.17
CA PHE A 74 -4.73 -1.00 13.33
C PHE A 74 -5.45 -1.33 14.67
N ALA A 75 -5.07 -2.39 15.39
CA ALA A 75 -5.74 -2.82 16.64
C ALA A 75 -5.72 -1.76 17.74
N GLN A 76 -4.66 -0.95 17.80
CA GLN A 76 -4.52 0.13 18.77
C GLN A 76 -5.48 1.31 18.49
N MET A 77 -6.27 1.31 17.41
CA MET A 77 -7.12 2.45 17.00
C MET A 77 -8.35 2.72 17.88
N LYS A 78 -8.71 1.84 18.82
CA LYS A 78 -9.96 1.97 19.56
C LYS A 78 -10.02 3.19 20.50
N ASP A 79 -8.87 3.74 20.90
CA ASP A 79 -8.79 4.80 21.92
C ASP A 79 -8.15 6.11 21.42
N ASN A 80 -7.96 6.29 20.11
CA ASN A 80 -7.04 7.30 19.58
C ASN A 80 -7.69 8.56 19.02
N THR A 81 -6.97 9.68 19.17
CA THR A 81 -7.22 10.96 18.50
C THR A 81 -7.15 10.83 16.97
N ASN A 82 -7.93 11.66 16.26
CA ASN A 82 -7.99 11.69 14.79
C ASN A 82 -6.61 11.81 14.12
N ASP A 83 -5.67 12.52 14.76
CA ASP A 83 -4.31 12.75 14.23
C ASP A 83 -3.46 11.46 14.17
N MET A 84 -3.68 10.51 15.08
CA MET A 84 -2.93 9.25 15.03
C MET A 84 -3.48 8.31 13.97
N ILE A 85 -4.80 8.35 13.72
CA ILE A 85 -5.43 7.57 12.64
C ILE A 85 -4.91 8.06 11.29
N SER A 86 -4.89 9.37 11.06
CA SER A 86 -4.38 9.95 9.80
C SER A 86 -2.90 9.61 9.58
N THR A 87 -2.09 9.62 10.64
CA THR A 87 -0.68 9.21 10.58
C THR A 87 -0.53 7.73 10.21
N LYS A 88 -1.28 6.83 10.86
CA LYS A 88 -1.25 5.39 10.54
C LYS A 88 -1.71 5.10 9.11
N LEU A 89 -2.78 5.76 8.65
CA LEU A 89 -3.25 5.64 7.28
C LEU A 89 -2.17 6.11 6.28
N ARG A 90 -1.53 7.24 6.54
CA ARG A 90 -0.44 7.75 5.69
C ARG A 90 0.71 6.75 5.57
N VAL A 91 1.14 6.17 6.68
CA VAL A 91 2.24 5.18 6.74
C VAL A 91 1.87 3.92 5.96
N TYR A 92 0.67 3.41 6.18
CA TYR A 92 0.18 2.24 5.47
C TYR A 92 0.07 2.49 3.96
N THR A 93 -0.48 3.64 3.56
CA THR A 93 -0.55 4.07 2.16
C THR A 93 0.83 4.18 1.52
N ASN A 94 1.83 4.71 2.24
CA ASN A 94 3.20 4.78 1.74
C ASN A 94 3.80 3.38 1.48
N CYS A 95 3.54 2.42 2.37
CA CYS A 95 3.95 1.03 2.17
C CYS A 95 3.28 0.42 0.93
N LEU A 96 1.98 0.67 0.75
CA LEU A 96 1.25 0.22 -0.45
C LEU A 96 1.81 0.86 -1.74
N LYS A 97 2.15 2.15 -1.71
CA LYS A 97 2.76 2.86 -2.85
C LYS A 97 4.12 2.28 -3.21
N GLN A 98 4.94 1.94 -2.22
CA GLN A 98 6.21 1.25 -2.45
C GLN A 98 5.99 -0.13 -3.08
N LEU A 99 5.04 -0.91 -2.56
CA LEU A 99 4.68 -2.20 -3.15
C LEU A 99 4.20 -2.04 -4.61
N ALA A 100 3.38 -1.01 -4.89
CA ALA A 100 2.93 -0.67 -6.23
C ALA A 100 4.09 -0.33 -7.17
N ALA A 101 5.03 0.50 -6.72
CA ALA A 101 6.21 0.85 -7.50
C ALA A 101 7.05 -0.40 -7.84
N ILE A 102 7.28 -1.28 -6.86
CA ILE A 102 8.03 -2.52 -7.08
C ILE A 102 7.29 -3.48 -8.01
N SER A 103 5.95 -3.52 -7.95
CA SER A 103 5.11 -4.34 -8.83
C SER A 103 5.22 -3.96 -10.31
N ASN A 104 5.42 -2.66 -10.59
CA ASN A 104 5.56 -2.15 -11.95
C ASN A 104 6.94 -2.49 -12.55
N ILE A 105 7.96 -2.60 -11.70
CA ILE A 105 9.35 -2.85 -12.12
C ILE A 105 9.64 -4.35 -12.18
N THR A 106 9.07 -5.13 -11.26
CA THR A 106 9.46 -6.53 -11.04
C THR A 106 8.26 -7.46 -11.11
N LYS A 107 8.49 -8.68 -11.64
CA LYS A 107 7.47 -9.75 -11.60
C LYS A 107 7.45 -10.52 -10.28
N HIS A 108 8.21 -10.10 -9.26
CA HIS A 108 8.36 -10.83 -8.00
C HIS A 108 7.03 -11.07 -7.29
N LEU A 109 6.11 -10.12 -7.34
CA LEU A 109 4.79 -10.24 -6.70
C LEU A 109 3.84 -11.21 -7.45
N ASN A 110 4.21 -11.63 -8.66
CA ASN A 110 3.44 -12.58 -9.47
C ASN A 110 3.93 -14.02 -9.33
N VAL A 111 4.89 -14.28 -8.44
CA VAL A 111 5.44 -15.61 -8.19
C VAL A 111 4.67 -16.29 -7.06
N GLU A 112 4.42 -17.59 -7.19
CA GLU A 112 3.83 -18.40 -6.12
C GLU A 112 4.89 -18.78 -5.06
N PRO A 113 4.53 -18.89 -3.77
CA PRO A 113 3.18 -18.83 -3.20
C PRO A 113 2.68 -17.41 -2.86
N LEU A 114 3.50 -16.38 -3.09
CA LEU A 114 3.23 -15.01 -2.66
C LEU A 114 1.98 -14.43 -3.36
N ARG A 115 1.85 -14.64 -4.68
CA ARG A 115 0.70 -14.18 -5.45
C ARG A 115 -0.62 -14.69 -4.87
N SER A 116 -0.72 -15.98 -4.58
CA SER A 116 -1.92 -16.56 -3.95
C SER A 116 -2.23 -15.92 -2.60
N ARG A 117 -1.22 -15.62 -1.78
CA ARG A 117 -1.43 -14.92 -0.50
C ARG A 117 -1.97 -13.51 -0.71
N LEU A 118 -1.40 -12.74 -1.64
CA LEU A 118 -1.87 -11.39 -1.98
C LEU A 118 -3.29 -11.39 -2.53
N ILE A 119 -3.71 -12.41 -3.28
CA ILE A 119 -5.10 -12.50 -3.76
C ILE A 119 -6.07 -12.82 -2.59
N ASN A 120 -5.68 -13.73 -1.71
CA ASN A 120 -6.61 -14.35 -0.76
C ASN A 120 -6.65 -13.72 0.64
N LYS A 121 -5.67 -12.90 1.00
CA LYS A 121 -5.55 -12.28 2.33
C LYS A 121 -5.94 -10.80 2.29
N PRO A 122 -6.44 -10.25 3.42
CA PRO A 122 -6.73 -8.83 3.52
C PRO A 122 -5.44 -8.03 3.73
N TRP A 123 -5.16 -7.09 2.83
CA TRP A 123 -4.00 -6.19 2.92
C TRP A 123 -4.24 -4.86 2.19
N CYS A 124 -5.20 -4.80 1.27
CA CYS A 124 -5.58 -3.57 0.59
C CYS A 124 -6.28 -2.62 1.56
N LEU A 125 -5.82 -1.38 1.61
CA LEU A 125 -6.57 -0.28 2.22
C LEU A 125 -7.73 0.07 1.31
N ALA A 126 -8.93 0.17 1.86
CA ALA A 126 -10.15 0.60 1.16
C ALA A 126 -10.91 1.62 2.01
N TYR A 127 -11.76 2.41 1.36
CA TYR A 127 -12.69 3.31 2.03
C TYR A 127 -14.14 3.02 1.66
N GLN A 128 -15.06 3.42 2.54
CA GLN A 128 -16.49 3.42 2.28
C GLN A 128 -17.05 4.79 2.64
N ILE A 129 -17.93 5.33 1.79
CA ILE A 129 -18.58 6.61 2.03
C ILE A 129 -19.78 6.38 2.96
N ILE A 130 -19.79 7.08 4.10
CA ILE A 130 -20.91 7.09 5.04
C ILE A 130 -21.45 8.51 5.15
N GLU A 131 -22.77 8.63 5.14
CA GLU A 131 -23.48 9.88 5.34
C GLU A 131 -23.85 10.00 6.82
N ARG A 132 -23.41 11.09 7.46
CA ARG A 132 -23.78 11.43 8.84
C ARG A 132 -25.14 12.12 8.87
N SER A 133 -25.76 12.16 10.06
CA SER A 133 -27.06 12.78 10.30
C SER A 133 -27.13 14.28 9.96
N ASN A 134 -26.00 14.96 9.88
CA ASN A 134 -25.88 16.36 9.47
C ASN A 134 -25.72 16.54 7.95
N GLY A 135 -25.83 15.47 7.15
CA GLY A 135 -25.62 15.49 5.70
C GLY A 135 -24.15 15.49 5.27
N ASN A 136 -23.19 15.49 6.20
CA ASN A 136 -21.78 15.41 5.84
C ASN A 136 -21.41 13.98 5.46
N LYS A 137 -20.69 13.85 4.36
CA LYS A 137 -20.10 12.59 3.91
C LYS A 137 -18.73 12.40 4.55
N GLU A 138 -18.48 11.21 5.08
CA GLU A 138 -17.20 10.81 5.67
C GLU A 138 -16.72 9.51 5.01
N ARG A 139 -15.40 9.36 4.93
CA ARG A 139 -14.76 8.12 4.47
C ARG A 139 -14.35 7.30 5.69
N ILE A 140 -14.89 6.09 5.80
CA ILE A 140 -14.41 5.09 6.77
C ILE A 140 -13.44 4.15 6.08
N PHE A 141 -12.23 4.04 6.63
CA PHE A 141 -11.18 3.19 6.10
C PHE A 141 -11.20 1.81 6.75
N LYS A 142 -10.92 0.77 5.97
CA LYS A 142 -10.70 -0.60 6.46
C LYS A 142 -9.76 -1.38 5.55
N ILE A 143 -9.18 -2.44 6.10
CA ILE A 143 -8.36 -3.39 5.34
C ILE A 143 -9.26 -4.50 4.80
N ALA A 144 -9.14 -4.79 3.51
CA ALA A 144 -9.94 -5.80 2.83
C ALA A 144 -9.09 -6.60 1.83
N LYS A 145 -9.67 -7.66 1.27
CA LYS A 145 -9.06 -8.41 0.17
C LYS A 145 -9.21 -7.62 -1.13
N PRO A 146 -8.32 -7.80 -2.12
CA PRO A 146 -8.46 -7.14 -3.42
C PRO A 146 -9.84 -7.38 -4.07
N ILE A 147 -10.34 -8.61 -4.02
CA ILE A 147 -11.62 -8.99 -4.66
C ILE A 147 -12.85 -8.35 -4.03
N ASP A 148 -12.74 -7.85 -2.80
CA ASP A 148 -13.84 -7.21 -2.06
C ASP A 148 -13.85 -5.67 -2.29
N ILE A 149 -12.93 -5.15 -3.11
CA ILE A 149 -12.73 -3.72 -3.36
C ILE A 149 -13.02 -3.39 -4.82
N TYR A 150 -13.71 -2.29 -5.01
CA TYR A 150 -13.98 -1.69 -6.31
C TYR A 150 -13.03 -0.52 -6.59
N LEU A 151 -12.65 -0.35 -7.85
CA LEU A 151 -11.90 0.80 -8.33
C LEU A 151 -12.92 1.89 -8.70
N ASP A 152 -12.81 3.07 -8.10
CA ASP A 152 -13.76 4.17 -8.28
C ASP A 152 -13.51 4.91 -9.60
N ASP A 153 -14.25 4.53 -10.65
CA ASP A 153 -14.38 5.26 -11.92
C ASP A 153 -15.74 5.96 -12.08
N ASP A 154 -16.65 5.77 -11.13
CA ASP A 154 -18.00 6.32 -11.15
C ASP A 154 -18.38 6.80 -9.75
N HIS A 155 -17.89 8.00 -9.43
CA HIS A 155 -18.04 8.59 -8.10
C HIS A 155 -19.51 8.71 -7.66
N GLN A 156 -20.43 8.91 -8.61
CA GLN A 156 -21.86 8.98 -8.29
C GLN A 156 -22.38 7.62 -7.83
N SER A 157 -22.05 6.54 -8.54
CA SER A 157 -22.37 5.18 -8.09
C SER A 157 -21.69 4.83 -6.76
N ALA A 158 -20.46 5.32 -6.53
CA ALA A 158 -19.77 5.12 -5.25
C ALA A 158 -20.52 5.80 -4.09
N ILE A 159 -21.10 6.98 -4.31
CA ILE A 159 -21.95 7.68 -3.33
C ILE A 159 -23.26 6.91 -3.09
N ASP A 160 -23.91 6.49 -4.17
CA ASP A 160 -25.26 5.92 -4.11
C ASP A 160 -25.27 4.50 -3.53
N LEU A 161 -24.31 3.67 -3.94
CA LEU A 161 -24.22 2.26 -3.55
C LEU A 161 -23.34 2.04 -2.32
N ARG A 162 -22.47 3.02 -2.00
CA ARG A 162 -21.52 2.96 -0.88
C ARG A 162 -20.71 1.66 -0.86
N PRO A 163 -20.10 1.22 -1.97
CA PRO A 163 -19.27 0.03 -1.98
C PRO A 163 -17.96 0.30 -1.23
N LEU A 164 -17.14 -0.74 -1.09
CA LEU A 164 -15.75 -0.58 -0.71
C LEU A 164 -14.94 -0.11 -1.91
N CYS A 165 -14.36 1.08 -1.83
CA CYS A 165 -13.56 1.66 -2.91
C CYS A 165 -12.06 1.66 -2.56
N ALA A 166 -11.23 1.51 -3.59
CA ALA A 166 -9.79 1.78 -3.50
C ALA A 166 -9.55 3.29 -3.24
N PRO A 167 -8.49 3.67 -2.51
CA PRO A 167 -8.08 5.07 -2.36
C PRO A 167 -7.83 5.75 -3.71
N ASP A 168 -8.01 7.08 -3.75
CA ASP A 168 -7.84 7.90 -4.96
C ASP A 168 -6.33 8.11 -5.29
N GLU A 169 -5.62 7.01 -5.53
CA GLU A 169 -4.17 6.95 -5.75
C GLU A 169 -3.88 6.08 -6.99
N PRO A 170 -3.45 6.67 -8.13
CA PRO A 170 -3.33 5.95 -9.40
C PRO A 170 -2.43 4.70 -9.35
N GLU A 171 -1.37 4.73 -8.53
CA GLU A 171 -0.47 3.59 -8.34
C GLU A 171 -1.17 2.42 -7.64
N LEU A 172 -2.05 2.72 -6.68
CA LEU A 172 -2.79 1.70 -5.95
C LEU A 172 -3.90 1.09 -6.79
N THR A 173 -4.56 1.88 -7.64
CA THR A 173 -5.58 1.39 -8.57
C THR A 173 -5.04 0.25 -9.44
N LYS A 174 -3.88 0.46 -10.08
CA LYS A 174 -3.22 -0.56 -10.92
C LYS A 174 -2.79 -1.78 -10.12
N LEU A 175 -2.24 -1.55 -8.92
CA LEU A 175 -1.82 -2.63 -8.04
C LEU A 175 -3.01 -3.51 -7.63
N TYR A 176 -4.14 -2.90 -7.28
CA TYR A 176 -5.32 -3.61 -6.81
C TYR A 176 -6.00 -4.36 -7.96
N GLU A 177 -6.07 -3.76 -9.15
CA GLU A 177 -6.50 -4.43 -10.39
C GLU A 177 -5.68 -5.70 -10.66
N LEU A 178 -4.35 -5.64 -10.52
CA LEU A 178 -3.44 -6.77 -10.71
C LEU A 178 -3.77 -7.99 -9.83
N PHE A 179 -4.36 -7.75 -8.65
CA PHE A 179 -4.74 -8.78 -7.68
C PHE A 179 -6.25 -9.08 -7.63
N GLY A 180 -7.05 -8.49 -8.53
CA GLY A 180 -8.43 -8.90 -8.78
C GLY A 180 -9.52 -7.93 -8.34
N SER A 181 -9.19 -6.69 -7.96
CA SER A 181 -10.20 -5.64 -7.82
C SER A 181 -10.85 -5.32 -9.17
N LYS A 182 -12.13 -4.92 -9.14
CA LYS A 182 -12.92 -4.64 -10.35
C LYS A 182 -13.30 -3.17 -10.43
N TRP A 183 -13.47 -2.67 -11.63
CA TRP A 183 -14.02 -1.33 -11.84
C TRP A 183 -15.49 -1.27 -11.41
N LEU A 184 -15.88 -0.17 -10.76
CA LEU A 184 -17.22 -0.02 -10.24
C LEU A 184 -18.25 0.02 -11.38
N SER A 185 -17.95 0.74 -12.47
CA SER A 185 -18.84 0.83 -13.64
C SER A 185 -19.15 -0.52 -14.28
N GLU A 186 -18.21 -1.47 -14.27
CA GLU A 186 -18.41 -2.83 -14.79
C GLU A 186 -19.40 -3.66 -13.94
N SER A 187 -19.55 -3.25 -12.67
CA SER A 187 -20.35 -3.97 -11.67
C SER A 187 -21.72 -3.34 -11.44
N VAL A 188 -21.99 -2.18 -12.04
CA VAL A 188 -23.23 -1.42 -11.86
C VAL A 188 -23.99 -1.35 -13.17
N LYS A 189 -25.27 -1.77 -13.14
CA LYS A 189 -26.19 -1.63 -14.28
C LYS A 189 -27.11 -0.43 -14.06
N ARG A 190 -26.92 0.63 -14.84
CA ARG A 190 -27.86 1.77 -14.85
C ARG A 190 -29.10 1.42 -15.67
N THR A 191 -30.27 1.43 -15.04
CA THR A 191 -31.56 1.27 -15.71
C THR A 191 -32.34 2.58 -15.67
N LEU A 192 -32.64 3.15 -16.84
CA LEU A 192 -33.53 4.31 -16.95
C LEU A 192 -34.98 3.84 -16.77
N ILE A 193 -35.62 4.24 -15.67
CA ILE A 193 -37.04 4.00 -15.44
C ILE A 193 -37.77 5.29 -15.83
N HIS A 194 -38.51 5.25 -16.95
CA HIS A 194 -39.34 6.37 -17.37
C HIS A 194 -40.56 6.47 -16.44
N ARG A 195 -40.54 7.42 -15.51
CA ARG A 195 -41.73 7.76 -14.72
C ARG A 195 -42.63 8.65 -15.57
N GLY A 196 -43.67 8.05 -16.16
CA GLY A 196 -44.73 8.77 -16.84
C GLY A 196 -45.43 9.73 -15.87
N LYS A 197 -45.67 10.96 -16.33
CA LYS A 197 -46.48 11.96 -15.60
C LYS A 197 -47.95 11.52 -15.64
N TYR A 198 -48.58 11.39 -14.48
CA TYR A 198 -50.04 11.45 -14.32
C TYR A 198 -50.46 12.89 -14.08
#